data_AF-A0A4P8YLW6-F1
#
_entry.id   AF-A0A4P8YLW6-F1
#
_cell.length_a   1.000
_cell.length_b   1.000
_cell.length_c   1.000
_cell.angle_alpha   90.00
_cell.angle_beta   90.00
_cell.angle_gamma   90.00
#
_symmetry.space_group_name_H-M   'P 1'
#
loop_
_entity.id
_entity.type
_entity.pdbx_description
1 polymer ?
#
loop_
_entity_poly.entity_id
_entity_poly.type
_entity_poly.pdbx_seq_one_letter_code
_entity_poly.pdbx_strand_id
1 'polypeptide(L)' 'MKSEDEFFAELHPQVVEVLGIAVMQILVEQREPSREALIEMIQVLWQDDNVDLAVELAIDTLSLPKG' A
#
# COMPACT_ATOMS: atom_id res chain seq x y z
N MET A 1 -12.79 19.39 2.32
CA MET A 1 -12.46 18.20 1.51
C MET A 1 -11.04 18.45 1.05
N LYS A 2 -10.04 17.77 1.62
CA LYS A 2 -8.68 17.85 1.08
C LYS A 2 -8.74 17.29 -0.35
N SER A 3 -8.04 17.92 -1.29
CA SER A 3 -7.98 17.36 -2.65
C SER A 3 -7.31 15.99 -2.60
N GLU A 4 -7.65 15.08 -3.52
CA GLU A 4 -6.92 13.81 -3.67
C GLU A 4 -5.41 14.07 -3.83
N ASP A 5 -5.05 15.16 -4.52
CA ASP A 5 -3.67 15.64 -4.64
C ASP A 5 -3.02 15.99 -3.29
N GLU A 6 -3.75 16.62 -2.35
CA GLU A 6 -3.24 16.87 -0.99
C GLU A 6 -3.12 15.57 -0.17
N PHE A 7 -4.02 14.61 -0.38
CA PHE A 7 -3.96 13.30 0.28
C PHE A 7 -2.73 12.51 -0.16
N PHE A 8 -2.44 12.47 -1.47
CA PHE A 8 -1.24 11.82 -1.99
C PHE A 8 0.04 12.63 -1.73
N ALA A 9 -0.03 13.96 -1.60
CA ALA A 9 1.10 14.78 -1.18
C ALA A 9 1.44 14.63 0.31
N GLU A 10 0.45 14.30 1.16
CA GLU A 10 0.67 13.92 2.56
C GLU A 10 1.22 12.50 2.70
N LEU A 11 0.91 11.61 1.76
CA LEU A 11 1.53 10.28 1.69
C LEU A 11 3.01 10.41 1.27
N HIS A 12 3.91 9.81 2.05
CA HIS A 12 5.33 9.78 1.72
C HIS A 12 5.53 9.09 0.35
N PRO A 13 6.33 9.61 -0.61
CA PRO A 13 6.44 9.06 -1.96
C PRO A 13 6.74 7.55 -2.01
N GLN A 14 7.51 7.04 -1.05
CA GLN A 14 7.82 5.62 -0.93
C GLN A 14 6.59 4.76 -0.54
N VAL A 15 5.67 5.30 0.26
CA VAL A 15 4.41 4.60 0.61
C VAL A 15 3.53 4.45 -0.63
N VAL A 16 3.45 5.50 -1.45
CA VAL A 16 2.72 5.46 -2.73
C VAL A 16 3.34 4.43 -3.68
N GLU A 17 4.67 4.35 -3.72
CA GLU A 17 5.39 3.35 -4.52
C GLU A 17 5.07 1.91 -4.08
N VAL A 18 5.14 1.61 -2.78
CA VAL A 18 4.79 0.28 -2.23
C VAL A 18 3.35 -0.10 -2.59
N LEU A 19 2.40 0.80 -2.37
CA LEU A 19 1.00 0.59 -2.72
C LEU A 19 0.81 0.38 -4.23
N GLY A 20 1.48 1.19 -5.05
CA GLY A 20 1.43 1.11 -6.51
C GLY A 20 1.94 -0.24 -7.02
N ILE A 21 3.08 -0.71 -6.52
CA ILE A 21 3.64 -2.01 -6.90
C ILE A 21 2.68 -3.15 -6.49
N ALA A 22 2.14 -3.11 -5.27
CA ALA A 22 1.19 -4.11 -4.81
C ALA A 22 -0.08 -4.17 -5.66
N VAL A 23 -0.66 -3.02 -6.01
CA VAL A 23 -1.81 -2.93 -6.94
C VAL A 23 -1.46 -3.54 -8.28
N MET A 24 -0.31 -3.16 -8.87
CA MET A 24 0.11 -3.67 -10.17
C MET A 24 0.28 -5.19 -10.15
N GLN A 25 0.85 -5.75 -9.09
CA GLN A 25 1.02 -7.20 -8.96
C GLN A 25 -0.32 -7.94 -8.87
N ILE A 26 -1.27 -7.43 -8.07
CA ILE A 26 -2.63 -7.98 -7.96
C ILE A 26 -3.34 -7.99 -9.32
N LEU A 27 -3.22 -6.90 -10.09
CA LEU A 27 -3.83 -6.79 -11.41
C LEU A 27 -3.19 -7.76 -12.42
N VAL A 28 -1.87 -7.93 -12.38
CA VAL A 28 -1.16 -8.93 -13.21
C VAL A 28 -1.63 -10.34 -12.88
N GLU A 29 -1.89 -10.63 -11.61
CA GLU A 29 -2.46 -11.90 -11.14
C GLU A 29 -3.97 -12.04 -11.41
N GLN A 30 -4.63 -11.02 -11.96
CA GLN A 30 -6.07 -10.98 -12.21
C GLN A 30 -6.90 -11.20 -10.94
N ARG A 31 -6.36 -10.82 -9.78
CA ARG A 31 -7.05 -10.86 -8.49
C ARG A 31 -7.84 -9.58 -8.28
N GLU A 32 -8.91 -9.67 -7.50
CA GLU A 32 -9.68 -8.48 -7.12
C GLU A 32 -8.83 -7.58 -6.18
N PRO A 33 -8.64 -6.28 -6.49
CA PRO A 33 -7.93 -5.37 -5.62
C PRO A 33 -8.80 -4.99 -4.42
N SER A 34 -8.63 -5.71 -3.32
CA SER A 34 -9.18 -5.36 -2.01
C SER A 34 -8.09 -4.85 -1.06
N ARG A 35 -8.51 -4.24 0.05
CA ARG A 35 -7.61 -3.81 1.12
C ARG A 35 -6.83 -5.00 1.69
N GLU A 36 -7.51 -6.12 1.89
CA GLU A 36 -6.95 -7.35 2.41
C GLU A 36 -5.95 -7.94 1.41
N ALA A 37 -6.29 -7.95 0.11
CA ALA A 37 -5.40 -8.43 -0.94
C ALA A 37 -4.14 -7.55 -1.06
N LEU A 38 -4.26 -6.24 -0.87
CA LEU A 38 -3.12 -5.33 -0.86
C LEU A 38 -2.19 -5.57 0.34
N ILE A 39 -2.74 -5.74 1.54
CA ILE A 39 -1.93 -6.04 2.74
C ILE A 39 -1.18 -7.36 2.53
N GLU A 40 -1.88 -8.41 2.08
CA GLU A 40 -1.28 -9.71 1.79
C GLU A 40 -0.16 -9.58 0.74
N MET A 41 -0.42 -8.86 -0.36
CA MET A 41 0.55 -8.70 -1.44
C MET A 41 1.79 -7.95 -0.98
N ILE A 42 1.64 -6.89 -0.18
CA ILE A 42 2.78 -6.15 0.39
C ILE A 42 3.62 -7.07 1.28
N GLN A 43 2.99 -7.88 2.13
CA GLN A 43 3.70 -8.84 2.99
C GLN A 43 4.43 -9.93 2.19
N VAL A 44 3.88 -10.37 1.05
CA VAL A 44 4.54 -11.34 0.16
C VAL A 44 5.74 -10.71 -0.56
N LEU A 45 5.61 -9.46 -1.01
CA LEU A 45 6.64 -8.77 -1.79
C LEU A 45 7.83 -8.30 -0.94
N TRP A 46 7.61 -7.98 0.35
CA TRP A 46 8.64 -7.46 1.26
C TRP A 46 8.78 -8.33 2.54
N GLN A 47 9.40 -9.51 2.41
CA GLN A 47 9.67 -10.42 3.54
C GLN A 47 10.98 -10.13 4.30
N ASP A 48 10.99 -10.51 5.59
CA ASP A 48 12.11 -10.64 6.53
C ASP A 48 12.94 -9.37 6.85
N ASP A 49 14.14 -9.22 6.29
CA ASP A 49 15.22 -8.39 6.87
C ASP A 49 15.37 -6.98 6.29
N ASN A 50 14.45 -6.55 5.41
CA ASN A 50 14.56 -5.29 4.67
C ASN A 50 13.22 -4.53 4.57
N VAL A 51 12.37 -4.70 5.58
CA VAL A 51 11.10 -3.98 5.67
C VAL A 51 11.42 -2.51 5.98
N ASP A 52 11.36 -1.68 4.95
CA ASP A 52 11.50 -0.24 5.05
C ASP A 52 10.30 0.36 5.79
N LEU A 53 10.50 1.47 6.50
CA LEU A 53 9.43 2.24 7.16
C LEU A 53 8.24 2.52 6.22
N ALA A 54 8.50 2.70 4.92
CA ALA A 54 7.46 2.87 3.92
C ALA A 54 6.51 1.67 3.78
N VAL A 55 7.03 0.44 3.94
CA VAL A 55 6.24 -0.79 3.90
C VAL A 55 5.34 -0.89 5.12
N GLU A 56 5.88 -0.61 6.31
CA GLU A 56 5.11 -0.58 7.55
C GLU A 56 3.98 0.46 7.47
N LEU A 57 4.30 1.68 7.07
CA LEU A 57 3.31 2.75 6.91
C LEU A 57 2.24 2.43 5.86
N ALA A 58 2.59 1.73 4.78
CA ALA A 58 1.61 1.29 3.79
C ALA A 58 0.60 0.29 4.40
N ILE A 59 1.08 -0.69 5.16
CA ILE A 59 0.24 -1.66 5.87
C ILE A 59 -0.63 -0.95 6.92
N ASP A 60 -0.05 -0.04 7.70
CA ASP A 60 -0.79 0.71 8.72
C ASP A 60 -1.89 1.56 8.09
N THR A 61 -1.59 2.28 7.01
CA THR A 61 -2.57 3.07 6.24
C THR A 61 -3.74 2.20 5.77
N LEU A 62 -3.44 1.01 5.27
CA LEU A 62 -4.45 0.04 4.86
C LEU A 62 -5.16 -0.65 6.04
N SER A 63 -4.65 -0.56 7.26
CA SER A 63 -5.26 -1.19 8.45
C SER A 63 -6.17 -0.23 9.22
N LEU A 64 -6.03 1.09 9.02
CA LEU A 64 -6.86 2.09 9.69
C LEU A 64 -8.35 1.96 9.29
N PRO A 65 -9.29 1.86 10.25
CA PRO A 65 -10.71 1.79 9.93
C PRO A 65 -11.14 3.03 9.12
N LYS A 66 -12.10 2.85 8.21
CA LYS A 66 -12.72 3.98 7.52
C LYS A 66 -13.35 4.89 8.58
N GLY A 67 -12.82 6.10 8.73
CA GLY A 67 -13.41 7.15 9.56
C GLY A 67 -14.75 7.63 9.03
#